data_AF-A0AB35IKT9-F1
#
_entry.id   AF-A0AB35IKT9-F1
#
_cell.length_a   1.000
_cell.length_b   1.000
_cell.length_c   1.000
_cell.angle_alpha   90.00
_cell.angle_beta   90.00
_cell.angle_gamma   90.00
#
_symmetry.space_group_name_H-M   'P 1'
#
loop_
_entity.id
_entity.type
_entity.pdbx_description
1 polymer ?
#
loop_
_entity_poly.entity_id
_entity_poly.type
_entity_poly.pdbx_seq_one_letter_code
_entity_poly.pdbx_strand_id
1 'polypeptide(L)'
;MKKKLFRLLVVLAMIVMPVTGVMINAEAASNLMLGTAVSNNPDTRVFTVKNNGEATTFAWEATGTGETNGVSIARGETKRIEVPAVNGSSHLTVLAQDAAAVQEIASLNQYYINVTFSTVDGTELMSAKTVTCTYNNNGTYTAPSTITLGSSVYDINGNNYISVPYGTRSIDFKYTKRAQTPYTSTVALIDQDGVEHKILSYQVTEANGGSVNTPETFVSTINGRTYKRIAGQKATVSQTYAQGQMRSIVRYQVQDDVASKPYNIYIQYVDKATGSAILTKKLLVEKDKTVDHTPSKTFMKGGKQYEVVDGAKITHTFGDATKTYQVEYKQVITDENTPQPIQVNYVDLATGEDLQIHQYTVDPGKTKTIEVDTTVEIDGKTYVLSPNQESTITHKFGEETTEYNVYFNEKGLEVDKYEVSVTYMNVSNTYVGEDTLYTTKLEANVGQELNIEVPAQYEANGTTYVLMSGQATSYSHDFYSTRRNYVMVYRDVNDTQNEIEFIPGETGTDLAATTPGGTNFTIDGGTGNPMITNPDGTVTTVDQDGQIVPYEEPQTEVVDENETPLAKGDKSTSNNTAYVIGGGFATVAIIAGIVAFVIKKKKAQQA
;
A
#
# COMPACT_ATOMS: atom_id res chain seq x y z
N MET A 1 18.61 -9.83 -41.77
CA MET A 1 17.48 -9.57 -42.68
C MET A 1 17.39 -8.08 -42.96
N LYS A 2 17.16 -7.75 -44.23
CA LYS A 2 17.27 -6.42 -44.85
C LYS A 2 16.14 -5.47 -44.42
N LYS A 3 16.50 -4.17 -44.32
CA LYS A 3 15.67 -2.95 -44.44
C LYS A 3 14.53 -2.78 -43.43
N LYS A 4 14.65 -1.82 -42.51
CA LYS A 4 13.70 -0.70 -42.39
C LYS A 4 14.40 0.57 -41.92
N LEU A 5 14.02 1.64 -42.61
CA LEU A 5 14.64 2.94 -42.77
C LEU A 5 14.43 3.81 -41.51
N PHE A 6 15.50 4.46 -41.06
CA PHE A 6 15.49 5.61 -40.17
C PHE A 6 14.66 6.75 -40.79
N ARG A 7 13.68 7.30 -40.06
CA ARG A 7 13.05 8.59 -40.37
C ARG A 7 13.63 9.63 -39.41
N LEU A 8 14.54 10.45 -39.91
CA LEU A 8 14.96 11.69 -39.26
C LEU A 8 14.21 12.85 -39.91
N LEU A 9 13.48 13.58 -39.07
CA LEU A 9 12.87 14.87 -39.34
C LEU A 9 13.95 15.91 -39.64
N VAL A 10 13.84 16.59 -40.79
CA VAL A 10 14.48 17.89 -41.01
C VAL A 10 13.39 18.85 -41.48
N VAL A 11 12.95 19.69 -40.55
CA VAL A 11 12.25 20.95 -40.83
C VAL A 11 13.34 22.00 -40.94
N LEU A 12 13.53 22.56 -42.14
CA LEU A 12 14.18 23.86 -42.29
C LEU A 12 13.32 24.72 -43.23
N ALA A 13 12.92 25.87 -42.71
CA ALA A 13 12.07 26.85 -43.36
C ALA A 13 12.83 27.67 -44.41
N MET A 14 12.10 27.99 -45.47
CA MET A 14 12.24 29.09 -46.44
C MET A 14 13.62 29.45 -46.97
N ILE A 15 13.80 29.24 -48.28
CA ILE A 15 14.34 30.29 -49.16
C ILE A 15 13.44 30.37 -50.39
N VAL A 16 12.95 31.59 -50.62
CA VAL A 16 12.34 32.14 -51.85
C VAL A 16 12.77 31.35 -53.09
N MET A 17 11.85 30.58 -53.68
CA MET A 17 12.00 30.18 -55.08
C MET A 17 11.62 31.40 -55.92
N PRO A 18 12.52 31.99 -56.73
CA PRO A 18 12.04 32.74 -57.88
C PRO A 18 11.20 31.77 -58.70
N VAL A 19 10.01 32.19 -59.08
CA VAL A 19 9.18 31.47 -60.05
C VAL A 19 10.01 31.37 -61.33
N THR A 20 10.77 30.30 -61.49
CA THR A 20 11.36 29.92 -62.76
C THR A 20 10.20 29.41 -63.58
N GLY A 21 9.45 30.36 -64.17
CA GLY A 21 8.41 30.05 -65.14
C GLY A 21 8.99 29.17 -66.22
N VAL A 22 8.16 28.28 -66.76
CA VAL A 22 8.49 27.52 -67.96
C VAL A 22 8.71 28.55 -69.08
N MET A 23 9.98 28.83 -69.39
CA MET A 23 10.36 29.69 -70.50
C MET A 23 10.46 28.85 -71.75
N ILE A 24 9.58 29.11 -72.71
CA ILE A 24 9.74 28.62 -74.08
C ILE A 24 10.52 29.71 -74.82
N ASN A 25 11.71 29.38 -75.29
CA ASN A 25 12.56 30.32 -76.02
C ASN A 25 12.43 30.06 -77.53
N ALA A 26 12.27 31.11 -78.31
CA ALA A 26 12.51 31.07 -79.75
C ALA A 26 13.91 31.64 -80.03
N GLU A 27 14.74 30.89 -80.73
CA GLU A 27 16.09 31.31 -81.11
C GLU A 27 16.06 31.84 -82.55
N ALA A 28 16.47 33.09 -82.76
CA ALA A 28 16.62 33.65 -84.09
C ALA A 28 17.68 34.77 -84.10
N ALA A 29 18.19 35.07 -85.31
CA ALA A 29 19.43 35.74 -85.71
C ALA A 29 19.75 37.16 -85.17
N SER A 30 19.13 37.59 -84.08
CA SER A 30 19.52 38.76 -83.30
C SER A 30 20.11 38.32 -81.96
N ASN A 31 20.90 39.18 -81.32
CA ASN A 31 21.36 38.92 -79.96
C ASN A 31 20.23 38.94 -78.91
N LEU A 32 18.97 39.18 -79.31
CA LEU A 32 17.80 39.14 -78.45
C LEU A 32 17.09 37.78 -78.54
N MET A 33 16.75 37.20 -77.38
CA MET A 33 15.89 36.03 -77.24
C MET A 33 14.54 36.43 -76.65
N LEU A 34 13.45 36.04 -77.32
CA LEU A 34 12.10 36.17 -76.80
C LEU A 34 11.70 34.91 -76.04
N GLY A 35 11.08 35.12 -74.89
CA GLY A 35 10.47 34.09 -74.07
C GLY A 35 9.09 34.50 -73.60
N THR A 36 8.33 33.53 -73.12
CA THR A 36 7.05 33.75 -72.42
C THR A 36 7.09 33.14 -71.04
N ALA A 37 6.31 33.69 -70.12
CA ALA A 37 6.12 33.17 -68.78
C ALA A 37 4.64 33.16 -68.41
N VAL A 38 4.28 32.28 -67.48
CA VAL A 38 2.93 32.23 -66.92
C VAL A 38 2.65 33.53 -66.17
N SER A 39 1.52 34.16 -66.45
CA SER A 39 1.09 35.38 -65.74
C SER A 39 0.59 35.06 -64.33
N ASN A 40 0.64 36.04 -63.42
CA ASN A 40 0.01 35.94 -62.09
C ASN A 40 -1.42 36.50 -62.07
N ASN A 41 -1.96 36.93 -63.22
CA ASN A 41 -3.27 37.55 -63.35
C ASN A 41 -3.94 37.06 -64.65
N PRO A 42 -5.26 36.77 -64.65
CA PRO A 42 -6.00 36.48 -65.88
C PRO A 42 -5.91 37.58 -66.95
N ASP A 43 -5.79 38.86 -66.57
CA ASP A 43 -5.92 39.98 -67.52
C ASP A 43 -4.65 40.27 -68.33
N THR A 44 -3.51 39.70 -67.95
CA THR A 44 -2.22 40.08 -68.53
C THR A 44 -1.42 38.88 -68.97
N ARG A 45 -0.49 39.09 -69.90
CA ARG A 45 0.44 38.10 -70.41
C ARG A 45 1.86 38.60 -70.31
N VAL A 46 2.75 37.67 -69.97
CA VAL A 46 4.12 37.98 -69.61
C VAL A 46 5.05 37.43 -70.69
N PHE A 47 5.90 38.34 -71.15
CA PHE A 47 6.97 38.05 -72.09
C PHE A 47 8.30 38.45 -71.47
N THR A 48 9.36 37.82 -71.94
CA THR A 48 10.73 38.15 -71.58
C THR A 48 11.53 38.42 -72.85
N VAL A 49 12.35 39.46 -72.81
CA VAL A 49 13.32 39.76 -73.87
C VAL A 49 14.69 39.74 -73.21
N LYS A 50 15.53 38.77 -73.57
CA LYS A 50 16.89 38.63 -73.04
C LYS A 50 17.90 39.09 -74.08
N ASN A 51 18.83 39.95 -73.70
CA ASN A 51 19.94 40.34 -74.55
C ASN A 51 21.18 39.48 -74.27
N ASN A 52 21.60 38.67 -75.23
CA ASN A 52 22.81 37.84 -75.18
C ASN A 52 24.03 38.52 -75.83
N GLY A 53 23.87 39.70 -76.43
CA GLY A 53 24.94 40.46 -77.08
C GLY A 53 25.23 41.79 -76.40
N GLU A 54 25.87 42.72 -77.11
CA GLU A 54 26.17 44.07 -76.58
C GLU A 54 24.90 44.87 -76.27
N ALA A 55 25.04 45.89 -75.40
CA ALA A 55 23.92 46.74 -75.02
C ALA A 55 23.24 47.36 -76.25
N THR A 56 21.91 47.32 -76.29
CA THR A 56 21.13 47.72 -77.46
C THR A 56 19.78 48.32 -77.06
N THR A 57 19.05 48.83 -78.05
CA THR A 57 17.68 49.34 -77.94
C THR A 57 16.74 48.54 -78.84
N PHE A 58 15.52 48.29 -78.37
CA PHE A 58 14.49 47.64 -79.17
C PHE A 58 13.13 48.33 -78.99
N ALA A 59 12.27 48.20 -79.99
CA ALA A 59 10.86 48.55 -79.91
C ALA A 59 10.01 47.28 -79.84
N TRP A 60 8.79 47.38 -79.34
CA TRP A 60 7.88 46.22 -79.32
C TRP A 60 6.42 46.66 -79.46
N GLU A 61 5.61 45.78 -80.03
CA GLU A 61 4.16 45.92 -80.13
C GLU A 61 3.53 44.61 -79.65
N ALA A 62 2.37 44.69 -79.00
CA ALA A 62 1.59 43.52 -78.63
C ALA A 62 0.15 43.60 -79.13
N THR A 63 -0.56 42.47 -79.17
CA THR A 63 -1.95 42.40 -79.63
C THR A 63 -2.84 43.43 -78.93
N GLY A 64 -3.42 44.36 -79.70
CA GLY A 64 -4.31 45.41 -79.19
C GLY A 64 -3.62 46.57 -78.48
N THR A 65 -2.29 46.66 -78.55
CA THR A 65 -1.47 47.78 -78.06
C THR A 65 -0.80 48.48 -79.23
N GLY A 66 -0.47 49.77 -79.11
CA GLY A 66 0.36 50.48 -80.09
C GLY A 66 1.85 50.19 -79.89
N GLU A 67 2.67 50.55 -80.87
CA GLU A 67 4.13 50.39 -80.82
C GLU A 67 4.76 51.18 -79.64
N THR A 68 5.66 50.51 -78.93
CA THR A 68 6.46 51.10 -77.85
C THR A 68 7.87 51.38 -78.35
N ASN A 69 8.29 52.64 -78.34
CA ASN A 69 9.58 53.05 -78.89
C ASN A 69 10.72 53.10 -77.85
N GLY A 70 11.86 52.49 -78.17
CA GLY A 70 13.17 52.81 -77.56
C GLY A 70 13.47 52.19 -76.19
N VAL A 71 13.18 50.90 -75.97
CA VAL A 71 13.54 50.19 -74.73
C VAL A 71 15.03 49.83 -74.74
N SER A 72 15.82 50.43 -73.85
CA SER A 72 17.24 50.08 -73.67
C SER A 72 17.40 48.81 -72.84
N ILE A 73 18.32 47.92 -73.27
CA ILE A 73 18.63 46.66 -72.59
C ILE A 73 20.14 46.38 -72.61
N ALA A 74 20.73 46.19 -71.43
CA ALA A 74 22.16 45.92 -71.29
C ALA A 74 22.52 44.49 -71.70
N ARG A 75 23.81 44.23 -71.93
CA ARG A 75 24.32 42.88 -72.20
C ARG A 75 24.00 41.94 -71.03
N GLY A 76 23.40 40.79 -71.33
CA GLY A 76 23.01 39.78 -70.36
C GLY A 76 21.71 40.06 -69.60
N GLU A 77 21.10 41.24 -69.78
CA GLU A 77 19.86 41.62 -69.09
C GLU A 77 18.64 40.92 -69.69
N THR A 78 17.66 40.61 -68.84
CA THR A 78 16.31 40.16 -69.25
C THR A 78 15.29 41.21 -68.85
N LYS A 79 14.59 41.79 -69.83
CA LYS A 79 13.43 42.65 -69.59
C LYS A 79 12.16 41.80 -69.53
N ARG A 80 11.31 42.07 -68.54
CA ARG A 80 9.97 41.49 -68.41
C ARG A 80 8.95 42.49 -68.96
N ILE A 81 8.13 42.06 -69.91
CA ILE A 81 7.07 42.86 -70.55
C ILE A 81 5.73 42.24 -70.17
N GLU A 82 4.80 43.06 -69.70
CA GLU A 82 3.46 42.63 -69.32
C GLU A 82 2.43 43.40 -70.16
N VAL A 83 1.59 42.67 -70.88
CA VAL A 83 0.61 43.23 -71.83
C VAL A 83 -0.78 42.67 -71.57
N PRO A 84 -1.86 43.34 -72.01
CA PRO A 84 -3.21 42.82 -71.88
C PRO A 84 -3.39 41.44 -72.56
N ALA A 85 -4.18 40.58 -71.93
CA ALA A 85 -4.64 39.33 -72.52
C ALA A 85 -5.87 39.59 -73.41
N VAL A 86 -5.87 39.08 -74.64
CA VAL A 86 -6.97 39.15 -75.60
C VAL A 86 -7.47 37.73 -75.86
N ASN A 87 -8.69 37.40 -75.41
CA ASN A 87 -9.23 36.03 -75.45
C ASN A 87 -8.27 34.98 -74.85
N GLY A 88 -7.57 35.37 -73.78
CA GLY A 88 -6.69 34.47 -73.03
C GLY A 88 -5.28 34.28 -73.59
N SER A 89 -4.92 34.91 -74.71
CA SER A 89 -3.54 34.96 -75.21
C SER A 89 -3.19 36.38 -75.67
N SER A 90 -1.94 36.62 -76.00
CA SER A 90 -1.46 37.84 -76.66
C SER A 90 -0.24 37.46 -77.48
N HIS A 91 0.09 38.23 -78.50
CA HIS A 91 1.31 38.09 -79.28
C HIS A 91 2.19 39.30 -79.01
N LEU A 92 3.49 39.07 -78.80
CA LEU A 92 4.49 40.12 -78.70
C LEU A 92 5.37 40.08 -79.94
N THR A 93 5.46 41.20 -80.63
CA THR A 93 6.38 41.45 -81.74
C THR A 93 7.49 42.39 -81.26
N VAL A 94 8.73 41.95 -81.37
CA VAL A 94 9.91 42.80 -81.10
C VAL A 94 10.50 43.29 -82.43
N LEU A 95 10.71 44.60 -82.49
CA LEU A 95 11.22 45.34 -83.64
C LEU A 95 12.64 45.82 -83.31
N ALA A 96 13.64 45.33 -84.05
CA ALA A 96 15.02 45.81 -83.93
C ALA A 96 15.19 47.13 -84.70
N GLN A 97 15.93 48.09 -84.12
CA GLN A 97 16.05 49.44 -84.69
C GLN A 97 16.78 49.48 -86.04
N ASP A 98 17.63 48.48 -86.36
CA ASP A 98 18.56 48.54 -87.50
C ASP A 98 18.51 47.36 -88.51
N ALA A 99 17.57 46.41 -88.43
CA ALA A 99 17.43 45.35 -89.45
C ALA A 99 16.04 44.66 -89.44
N ALA A 100 15.61 44.23 -90.63
CA ALA A 100 14.30 43.62 -90.95
C ALA A 100 14.03 42.21 -90.32
N ALA A 101 14.32 42.01 -89.04
CA ALA A 101 13.95 40.79 -88.33
C ALA A 101 12.78 41.07 -87.36
N VAL A 102 11.58 40.68 -87.78
CA VAL A 102 10.35 40.65 -86.98
C VAL A 102 10.37 39.36 -86.15
N GLN A 103 10.58 39.44 -84.83
CA GLN A 103 10.42 38.27 -83.95
C GLN A 103 9.08 38.37 -83.24
N GLU A 104 8.22 37.38 -83.46
CA GLU A 104 6.91 37.27 -82.83
C GLU A 104 6.84 36.01 -81.98
N ILE A 105 6.28 36.11 -80.78
CA ILE A 105 5.98 34.97 -79.92
C ILE A 105 4.58 35.10 -79.34
N ALA A 106 3.83 34.00 -79.31
CA ALA A 106 2.56 33.92 -78.60
C ALA A 106 2.80 33.70 -77.11
N SER A 107 2.00 34.35 -76.26
CA SER A 107 2.02 34.09 -74.83
C SER A 107 1.50 32.69 -74.51
N LEU A 108 1.88 32.16 -73.35
CA LEU A 108 1.12 31.06 -72.76
C LEU A 108 -0.32 31.49 -72.49
N ASN A 109 -1.29 30.64 -72.84
CA ASN A 109 -2.71 30.92 -72.63
C ASN A 109 -3.18 30.67 -71.18
N GLN A 110 -2.26 30.82 -70.21
CA GLN A 110 -2.45 30.39 -68.84
C GLN A 110 -1.91 31.41 -67.83
N TYR A 111 -2.49 31.40 -66.64
CA TYR A 111 -2.06 32.21 -65.50
C TYR A 111 -2.13 31.41 -64.20
N TYR A 112 -1.37 31.82 -63.20
CA TYR A 112 -1.40 31.26 -61.86
C TYR A 112 -2.58 31.83 -61.06
N ILE A 113 -3.36 30.93 -60.48
CA ILE A 113 -4.35 31.20 -59.44
C ILE A 113 -3.68 30.93 -58.10
N ASN A 114 -3.81 31.87 -57.16
CA ASN A 114 -3.34 31.68 -55.80
C ASN A 114 -4.30 30.79 -55.01
N VAL A 115 -3.77 29.77 -54.35
CA VAL A 115 -4.53 28.83 -53.50
C VAL A 115 -4.11 29.05 -52.07
N THR A 116 -5.04 29.46 -51.21
CA THR A 116 -4.79 29.72 -49.80
C THR A 116 -5.46 28.67 -48.91
N PHE A 117 -4.86 28.45 -47.74
CA PHE A 117 -5.32 27.48 -46.74
C PHE A 117 -5.38 28.21 -45.40
N SER A 118 -6.58 28.50 -44.95
CA SER A 118 -6.78 29.28 -43.72
C SER A 118 -7.87 28.68 -42.85
N THR A 119 -7.85 29.04 -41.58
CA THR A 119 -8.98 28.78 -40.70
C THR A 119 -10.19 29.63 -41.10
N VAL A 120 -11.38 29.31 -40.59
CA VAL A 120 -12.61 30.07 -40.83
C VAL A 120 -12.45 31.55 -40.42
N ASP A 121 -11.68 31.82 -39.36
CA ASP A 121 -11.32 33.15 -38.85
C ASP A 121 -10.13 33.82 -39.58
N GLY A 122 -9.51 33.15 -40.55
CA GLY A 122 -8.52 33.76 -41.46
C GLY A 122 -7.04 33.54 -41.12
N THR A 123 -6.72 32.72 -40.12
CA THR A 123 -5.34 32.35 -39.79
C THR A 123 -4.76 31.41 -40.86
N GLU A 124 -3.60 31.73 -41.43
CA GLU A 124 -2.92 30.90 -42.43
C GLU A 124 -2.41 29.58 -41.81
N LEU A 125 -2.72 28.45 -42.44
CA LEU A 125 -2.37 27.12 -41.96
C LEU A 125 -1.18 26.49 -42.70
N MET A 126 -0.96 26.90 -43.94
CA MET A 126 0.19 26.49 -44.75
C MET A 126 0.44 27.51 -45.86
N SER A 127 1.68 27.55 -46.34
CA SER A 127 2.08 28.47 -47.41
C SER A 127 1.21 28.31 -48.65
N ALA A 128 0.80 29.44 -49.21
CA ALA A 128 0.03 29.51 -50.44
C ALA A 128 0.66 28.67 -51.57
N LYS A 129 -0.20 28.05 -52.36
CA LYS A 129 0.17 27.29 -53.57
C LYS A 129 -0.35 28.02 -54.79
N THR A 130 0.14 27.64 -55.96
CA THR A 130 -0.35 28.15 -57.23
C THR A 130 -0.83 27.00 -58.09
N VAL A 131 -1.94 27.21 -58.80
CA VAL A 131 -2.39 26.31 -59.87
C VAL A 131 -2.56 27.09 -61.17
N THR A 132 -2.32 26.47 -62.31
CA THR A 132 -2.52 27.11 -63.61
C THR A 132 -3.97 26.98 -64.07
N CYS A 133 -4.55 28.08 -64.53
CA CYS A 133 -5.81 28.09 -65.26
C CYS A 133 -5.56 28.56 -66.68
N THR A 134 -6.23 27.94 -67.65
CA THR A 134 -6.12 28.28 -69.07
C THR A 134 -7.43 28.86 -69.58
N TYR A 135 -7.40 29.58 -70.70
CA TYR A 135 -8.63 30.14 -71.27
C TYR A 135 -9.70 29.09 -71.60
N ASN A 136 -9.27 27.89 -72.04
CA ASN A 136 -10.17 26.83 -72.48
C ASN A 136 -10.45 25.76 -71.41
N ASN A 137 -9.73 25.79 -70.28
CA ASN A 137 -9.87 24.79 -69.21
C ASN A 137 -9.87 25.45 -67.84
N ASN A 138 -10.80 25.01 -66.99
CA ASN A 138 -10.89 25.43 -65.61
C ASN A 138 -9.59 25.18 -64.84
N GLY A 139 -9.29 26.07 -63.89
CA GLY A 139 -8.30 25.78 -62.86
C GLY A 139 -8.91 24.84 -61.82
N THR A 140 -8.23 23.73 -61.52
CA THR A 140 -8.74 22.74 -60.56
C THR A 140 -7.73 22.50 -59.46
N TYR A 141 -8.19 22.39 -58.21
CA TYR A 141 -7.31 22.07 -57.09
C TYR A 141 -8.02 21.15 -56.10
N THR A 142 -7.29 20.13 -55.64
CA THR A 142 -7.72 19.26 -54.54
C THR A 142 -6.86 19.55 -53.32
N ALA A 143 -7.46 20.18 -52.32
CA ALA A 143 -6.81 20.45 -51.05
C ALA A 143 -6.71 19.20 -50.17
N PRO A 144 -5.72 19.15 -49.26
CA PRO A 144 -5.68 18.13 -48.21
C PRO A 144 -6.96 18.15 -47.39
N SER A 145 -7.53 16.97 -47.10
CA SER A 145 -8.69 16.86 -46.22
C SER A 145 -8.37 17.27 -44.77
N THR A 146 -7.09 17.18 -44.38
CA THR A 146 -6.59 17.56 -43.06
C THR A 146 -5.26 18.29 -43.17
N ILE A 147 -5.03 19.27 -42.29
CA ILE A 147 -3.75 19.98 -42.13
C ILE A 147 -3.31 19.88 -40.67
N THR A 148 -2.04 19.56 -40.44
CA THR A 148 -1.43 19.56 -39.10
C THR A 148 -0.49 20.74 -38.95
N LEU A 149 -0.72 21.58 -37.94
CA LEU A 149 0.13 22.71 -37.58
C LEU A 149 0.47 22.60 -36.09
N GLY A 150 1.73 22.30 -35.78
CA GLY A 150 2.14 21.93 -34.41
C GLY A 150 1.44 20.65 -33.95
N SER A 151 0.79 20.70 -32.78
CA SER A 151 -0.03 19.61 -32.22
C SER A 151 -1.51 19.64 -32.63
N SER A 152 -1.94 20.69 -33.35
CA SER A 152 -3.32 20.88 -33.75
C SER A 152 -3.59 20.26 -35.13
N VAL A 153 -4.73 19.60 -35.26
CA VAL A 153 -5.23 19.06 -36.54
C VAL A 153 -6.44 19.88 -36.95
N TYR A 154 -6.48 20.28 -38.22
CA TYR A 154 -7.54 21.06 -38.81
C TYR A 154 -8.17 20.26 -39.94
N ASP A 155 -9.50 20.17 -39.93
CA ASP A 155 -10.30 19.46 -40.92
C ASP A 155 -10.88 20.45 -41.93
N ILE A 156 -10.89 20.06 -43.21
CA ILE A 156 -11.46 20.91 -44.26
C ILE A 156 -12.95 21.17 -43.99
N ASN A 157 -13.34 22.43 -44.11
CA ASN A 157 -14.73 22.86 -43.98
C ASN A 157 -15.39 22.86 -45.36
N GLY A 158 -16.13 21.80 -45.66
CA GLY A 158 -16.82 21.62 -46.93
C GLY A 158 -16.03 20.79 -47.94
N ASN A 159 -16.15 21.11 -49.23
CA ASN A 159 -15.55 20.34 -50.31
C ASN A 159 -14.05 20.61 -50.43
N ASN A 160 -13.25 19.55 -50.55
CA ASN A 160 -11.80 19.68 -50.74
C ASN A 160 -11.39 19.81 -52.21
N TYR A 161 -12.34 19.74 -53.14
CA TYR A 161 -12.11 19.94 -54.56
C TYR A 161 -12.83 21.20 -55.04
N ILE A 162 -12.10 22.10 -55.71
CA ILE A 162 -12.64 23.29 -56.34
C ILE A 162 -12.22 23.32 -57.82
N SER A 163 -13.18 23.61 -58.70
CA SER A 163 -12.99 23.87 -60.12
C SER A 163 -13.52 25.27 -60.43
N VAL A 164 -12.66 26.13 -60.95
CA VAL A 164 -12.97 27.55 -61.19
C VAL A 164 -12.77 27.91 -62.67
N PRO A 165 -13.64 28.76 -63.22
CA PRO A 165 -13.51 29.20 -64.61
C PRO A 165 -12.33 30.17 -64.79
N TYR A 166 -12.02 30.45 -66.06
CA TYR A 166 -11.09 31.50 -66.42
C TYR A 166 -11.53 32.87 -65.85
N GLY A 167 -10.58 33.65 -65.32
CA GLY A 167 -10.85 34.93 -64.66
C GLY A 167 -10.78 34.88 -63.13
N THR A 168 -10.80 33.70 -62.51
CA THR A 168 -10.69 33.55 -61.05
C THR A 168 -9.25 33.79 -60.56
N ARG A 169 -9.09 34.72 -59.62
CA ARG A 169 -7.75 35.12 -59.11
C ARG A 169 -7.26 34.27 -57.94
N SER A 170 -8.17 33.78 -57.12
CA SER A 170 -7.83 32.99 -55.93
C SER A 170 -8.83 31.87 -55.66
N ILE A 171 -8.35 30.83 -54.99
CA ILE A 171 -9.13 29.75 -54.39
C ILE A 171 -8.79 29.71 -52.90
N ASP A 172 -9.80 29.75 -52.04
CA ASP A 172 -9.60 29.74 -50.60
C ASP A 172 -10.21 28.49 -49.99
N PHE A 173 -9.38 27.66 -49.38
CA PHE A 173 -9.83 26.51 -48.59
C PHE A 173 -9.87 26.87 -47.11
N LYS A 174 -11.05 26.68 -46.52
CA LYS A 174 -11.29 26.94 -45.09
C LYS A 174 -11.24 25.65 -44.30
N TYR A 175 -10.62 25.73 -43.12
CA TYR A 175 -10.50 24.59 -42.21
C TYR A 175 -11.01 24.95 -40.82
N THR A 176 -11.53 23.95 -40.11
CA THR A 176 -11.96 24.04 -38.73
C THR A 176 -11.02 23.23 -37.85
N LYS A 177 -10.61 23.77 -36.70
CA LYS A 177 -9.79 23.02 -35.75
C LYS A 177 -10.57 21.81 -35.24
N ARG A 178 -9.99 20.62 -35.34
CA ARG A 178 -10.58 19.40 -34.82
C ARG A 178 -10.61 19.45 -33.29
N ALA A 179 -11.78 19.24 -32.71
CA ALA A 179 -11.92 19.10 -31.27
C ALA A 179 -11.18 17.84 -30.81
N GLN A 180 -10.26 17.97 -29.85
CA GLN A 180 -9.60 16.81 -29.27
C GLN A 180 -10.45 16.21 -28.15
N THR A 181 -10.53 14.88 -28.12
CA THR A 181 -11.34 14.16 -27.13
C THR A 181 -10.72 14.33 -25.74
N PRO A 182 -11.50 14.70 -24.71
CA PRO A 182 -11.03 14.67 -23.33
C PRO A 182 -10.56 13.27 -22.93
N TYR A 183 -9.58 13.20 -22.03
CA TYR A 183 -9.14 11.93 -21.47
C TYR A 183 -9.02 12.01 -19.95
N THR A 184 -9.10 10.84 -19.30
CA THR A 184 -9.05 10.71 -17.85
C THR A 184 -7.63 10.39 -17.38
N SER A 185 -7.11 11.16 -16.43
CA SER A 185 -5.87 10.83 -15.71
C SER A 185 -6.17 10.55 -14.24
N THR A 186 -5.23 9.90 -13.55
CA THR A 186 -5.44 9.44 -12.17
C THR A 186 -4.30 9.83 -11.23
N VAL A 187 -4.62 9.89 -9.95
CA VAL A 187 -3.68 10.09 -8.84
C VAL A 187 -3.87 8.96 -7.84
N ALA A 188 -2.82 8.17 -7.63
CA ALA A 188 -2.75 7.17 -6.56
C ALA A 188 -2.32 7.83 -5.25
N LEU A 189 -3.11 7.64 -4.20
CA LEU A 189 -2.74 7.99 -2.83
C LEU A 189 -2.11 6.74 -2.22
N ILE A 190 -0.80 6.79 -2.01
CA ILE A 190 -0.01 5.68 -1.47
C ILE A 190 0.53 6.02 -0.09
N ASP A 191 0.69 5.03 0.77
CA ASP A 191 1.35 5.21 2.06
C ASP A 191 2.89 5.30 1.93
N GLN A 192 3.56 5.42 3.08
CA GLN A 192 5.01 5.47 3.18
C GLN A 192 5.70 4.17 2.73
N ASP A 193 4.96 3.05 2.73
CA ASP A 193 5.42 1.70 2.41
C ASP A 193 5.18 1.34 0.94
N GLY A 194 4.47 2.20 0.20
CA GLY A 194 4.19 2.05 -1.22
C GLY A 194 2.88 1.34 -1.54
N VAL A 195 2.04 1.06 -0.54
CA VAL A 195 0.72 0.46 -0.71
C VAL A 195 -0.27 1.52 -1.18
N GLU A 196 -1.11 1.16 -2.14
CA GLU A 196 -2.13 2.04 -2.69
C GLU A 196 -3.46 1.91 -1.96
N HIS A 197 -3.96 3.01 -1.42
CA HIS A 197 -5.21 3.01 -0.65
C HIS A 197 -6.39 3.62 -1.41
N LYS A 198 -6.13 4.55 -2.32
CA LYS A 198 -7.20 5.27 -3.04
C LYS A 198 -6.71 5.82 -4.37
N ILE A 199 -7.57 5.78 -5.38
CA ILE A 199 -7.35 6.41 -6.67
C ILE A 199 -8.33 7.57 -6.82
N LEU A 200 -7.80 8.76 -7.14
CA LEU A 200 -8.58 9.90 -7.59
C LEU A 200 -8.50 9.97 -9.12
N SER A 201 -9.60 10.33 -9.78
CA SER A 201 -9.65 10.51 -11.23
C SER A 201 -10.08 11.94 -11.58
N TYR A 202 -9.58 12.45 -12.70
CA TYR A 202 -9.96 13.76 -13.20
C TYR A 202 -9.87 13.84 -14.72
N GLN A 203 -10.74 14.68 -15.30
CA GLN A 203 -10.82 14.92 -16.73
C GLN A 203 -9.80 15.97 -17.17
N VAL A 204 -9.21 15.75 -18.34
CA VAL A 204 -8.21 16.64 -18.93
C VAL A 204 -8.71 17.08 -20.30
N THR A 205 -8.85 18.39 -20.45
CA THR A 205 -9.38 19.02 -21.67
C THR A 205 -8.32 19.90 -22.32
N GLU A 206 -8.40 20.10 -23.63
CA GLU A 206 -7.45 20.96 -24.34
C GLU A 206 -7.51 22.42 -23.84
N ALA A 207 -8.71 22.91 -23.54
CA ALA A 207 -8.93 24.30 -23.13
C ALA A 207 -8.39 24.62 -21.72
N ASN A 208 -8.61 23.72 -20.76
CA ASN A 208 -8.37 24.02 -19.33
C ASN A 208 -7.33 23.09 -18.67
N GLY A 209 -6.79 22.11 -19.41
CA GLY A 209 -6.03 21.01 -18.81
C GLY A 209 -6.94 20.17 -17.90
N GLY A 210 -6.34 19.60 -16.85
CA GLY A 210 -7.04 18.89 -15.79
C GLY A 210 -6.33 19.05 -14.46
N SER A 211 -7.10 19.06 -13.37
CA SER A 211 -6.53 19.04 -12.02
C SER A 211 -7.42 18.29 -11.04
N VAL A 212 -6.80 17.83 -9.95
CA VAL A 212 -7.49 17.24 -8.80
C VAL A 212 -6.80 17.64 -7.50
N ASN A 213 -7.61 17.97 -6.50
CA ASN A 213 -7.11 18.21 -5.16
C ASN A 213 -6.89 16.87 -4.46
N THR A 214 -5.73 16.72 -3.83
CA THR A 214 -5.49 15.62 -2.92
C THR A 214 -5.91 16.04 -1.52
N PRO A 215 -6.54 15.15 -0.74
CA PRO A 215 -6.97 15.48 0.61
C PRO A 215 -5.76 15.67 1.53
N GLU A 216 -5.86 16.54 2.54
CA GLU A 216 -4.81 16.64 3.56
C GLU A 216 -4.73 15.37 4.41
N THR A 217 -5.89 14.83 4.79
CA THR A 217 -6.03 13.54 5.44
C THR A 217 -7.12 12.69 4.79
N PHE A 218 -6.99 11.36 4.83
CA PHE A 218 -8.07 10.46 4.44
C PHE A 218 -8.07 9.18 5.28
N VAL A 219 -9.23 8.55 5.42
CA VAL A 219 -9.36 7.22 6.03
C VAL A 219 -9.29 6.16 4.93
N SER A 220 -8.37 5.21 5.07
CA SER A 220 -8.21 4.09 4.14
C SER A 220 -9.37 3.11 4.27
N THR A 221 -9.94 2.70 3.13
CA THR A 221 -10.96 1.65 3.10
C THR A 221 -10.36 0.24 3.17
N ILE A 222 -9.03 0.11 3.06
CA ILE A 222 -8.33 -1.18 3.14
C ILE A 222 -8.10 -1.59 4.59
N ASN A 223 -7.64 -0.64 5.42
CA ASN A 223 -7.21 -0.93 6.80
C ASN A 223 -7.79 0.04 7.85
N GLY A 224 -8.75 0.90 7.49
CA GLY A 224 -9.43 1.80 8.43
C GLY A 224 -8.58 2.93 9.02
N ARG A 225 -7.29 3.02 8.68
CA ARG A 225 -6.37 4.02 9.25
C ARG A 225 -6.54 5.40 8.63
N THR A 226 -6.26 6.43 9.42
CA THR A 226 -6.14 7.81 8.94
C THR A 226 -4.73 8.07 8.43
N TYR A 227 -4.61 8.61 7.23
CA TYR A 227 -3.36 8.97 6.59
C TYR A 227 -3.29 10.48 6.41
N LYS A 228 -2.15 11.09 6.70
CA LYS A 228 -1.87 12.50 6.46
C LYS A 228 -0.86 12.67 5.34
N ARG A 229 -1.11 13.61 4.43
CA ARG A 229 -0.23 13.88 3.30
C ARG A 229 1.15 14.31 3.81
N ILE A 230 2.21 13.69 3.30
CA ILE A 230 3.59 14.01 3.71
C ILE A 230 3.92 15.44 3.31
N ALA A 231 4.63 16.16 4.19
CA ALA A 231 5.08 17.53 3.92
C ALA A 231 5.87 17.60 2.60
N GLY A 232 5.58 18.60 1.77
CA GLY A 232 6.19 18.78 0.44
C GLY A 232 5.50 18.03 -0.70
N GLN A 233 4.57 17.12 -0.42
CA GLN A 233 3.73 16.51 -1.45
C GLN A 233 2.67 17.50 -1.97
N LYS A 234 2.30 17.36 -3.24
CA LYS A 234 1.40 18.31 -3.91
C LYS A 234 -0.03 18.22 -3.39
N ALA A 235 -0.57 19.34 -2.93
CA ALA A 235 -1.99 19.47 -2.56
C ALA A 235 -2.93 19.45 -3.76
N THR A 236 -2.44 19.86 -4.93
CA THR A 236 -3.15 19.80 -6.19
C THR A 236 -2.23 19.19 -7.24
N VAL A 237 -2.70 18.15 -7.90
CA VAL A 237 -2.04 17.60 -9.08
C VAL A 237 -2.71 18.22 -10.30
N SER A 238 -1.92 18.84 -11.17
CA SER A 238 -2.39 19.50 -12.39
C SER A 238 -1.59 19.02 -13.59
N GLN A 239 -2.25 18.90 -14.73
CA GLN A 239 -1.61 18.59 -16.00
C GLN A 239 -2.22 19.37 -17.17
N THR A 240 -1.38 19.58 -18.18
CA THR A 240 -1.78 20.12 -19.48
C THR A 240 -2.21 18.99 -20.41
N TYR A 241 -3.02 19.31 -21.41
CA TYR A 241 -3.48 18.33 -22.39
C TYR A 241 -2.33 17.67 -23.17
N ALA A 242 -1.24 18.40 -23.44
CA ALA A 242 -0.09 17.95 -24.21
C ALA A 242 0.73 16.83 -23.51
N GLN A 243 0.57 16.65 -22.19
CA GLN A 243 1.29 15.62 -21.43
C GLN A 243 0.71 14.22 -21.62
N GLY A 244 -0.48 14.10 -22.23
CA GLY A 244 -1.17 12.82 -22.40
C GLY A 244 -1.71 12.23 -21.10
N GLN A 245 -2.23 11.01 -21.19
CA GLN A 245 -2.78 10.30 -20.04
C GLN A 245 -1.68 9.98 -19.02
N MET A 246 -1.86 10.40 -17.77
CA MET A 246 -0.89 10.19 -16.70
C MET A 246 -1.49 9.47 -15.49
N ARG A 247 -0.61 8.80 -14.76
CA ARG A 247 -0.85 8.28 -13.41
C ARG A 247 0.17 8.92 -12.47
N SER A 248 -0.29 9.81 -11.60
CA SER A 248 0.55 10.47 -10.61
C SER A 248 0.46 9.77 -9.25
N ILE A 249 1.45 10.03 -8.39
CA ILE A 249 1.52 9.45 -7.05
C ILE A 249 1.64 10.59 -6.04
N VAL A 250 0.85 10.53 -4.97
CA VAL A 250 0.98 11.40 -3.79
C VAL A 250 1.14 10.52 -2.56
N ARG A 251 2.20 10.77 -1.80
CA ARG A 251 2.56 9.96 -0.63
C ARG A 251 1.96 10.52 0.65
N TYR A 252 1.49 9.61 1.48
CA TYR A 252 0.93 9.88 2.81
C TYR A 252 1.71 9.11 3.85
N GLN A 253 1.69 9.63 5.08
CA GLN A 253 2.15 8.93 6.27
C GLN A 253 0.94 8.55 7.11
N VAL A 254 0.97 7.38 7.73
CA VAL A 254 -0.02 7.01 8.75
C VAL A 254 -0.04 8.06 9.87
N GLN A 255 -1.22 8.45 10.32
CA GLN A 255 -1.37 9.20 11.57
C GLN A 255 -1.55 8.17 12.69
N ASP A 256 -0.59 8.13 13.61
CA ASP A 256 -0.82 7.53 14.92
C ASP A 256 -1.87 8.37 15.65
N ASP A 257 -3.12 7.92 15.67
CA ASP A 257 -4.09 8.43 16.63
C ASP A 257 -3.71 7.88 18.00
N VAL A 258 -2.83 8.58 18.71
CA VAL A 258 -2.55 8.30 20.13
C VAL A 258 -3.84 8.33 20.95
N ALA A 259 -4.84 9.10 20.50
CA ALA A 259 -6.15 9.23 21.14
C ALA A 259 -7.12 8.06 20.89
N SER A 260 -6.77 7.06 20.07
CA SER A 260 -7.60 5.86 19.85
C SER A 260 -6.95 4.56 20.30
N LYS A 261 -5.70 4.60 20.78
CA LYS A 261 -5.02 3.41 21.28
C LYS A 261 -5.62 3.03 22.64
N PRO A 262 -6.01 1.77 22.84
CA PRO A 262 -6.45 1.32 24.15
C PRO A 262 -5.22 1.31 25.06
N TYR A 263 -5.44 1.45 26.35
CA TYR A 263 -4.35 1.62 27.30
C TYR A 263 -4.61 0.81 28.55
N ASN A 264 -3.53 0.44 29.24
CA ASN A 264 -3.65 -0.26 30.50
C ASN A 264 -3.76 0.74 31.65
N ILE A 265 -4.69 0.45 32.55
CA ILE A 265 -4.65 0.95 33.91
C ILE A 265 -4.22 -0.20 34.81
N TYR A 266 -3.67 0.16 35.96
CA TYR A 266 -3.22 -0.82 36.94
C TYR A 266 -4.06 -0.66 38.20
N ILE A 267 -4.42 -1.77 38.82
CA ILE A 267 -4.99 -1.80 40.16
C ILE A 267 -3.98 -2.48 41.04
N GLN A 268 -3.35 -1.72 41.91
CA GLN A 268 -2.38 -2.20 42.86
C GLN A 268 -3.08 -2.47 44.19
N TYR A 269 -3.12 -3.73 44.59
CA TYR A 269 -3.50 -4.12 45.94
C TYR A 269 -2.31 -3.87 46.84
N VAL A 270 -2.49 -3.03 47.86
CA VAL A 270 -1.42 -2.62 48.76
C VAL A 270 -1.73 -3.04 50.19
N ASP A 271 -0.72 -3.51 50.91
CA ASP A 271 -0.84 -3.80 52.33
C ASP A 271 -0.93 -2.48 53.10
N LYS A 272 -2.02 -2.28 53.84
CA LYS A 272 -2.31 -1.04 54.58
C LYS A 272 -1.28 -0.72 55.65
N ALA A 273 -0.63 -1.72 56.24
CA ALA A 273 0.33 -1.50 57.32
C ALA A 273 1.69 -1.07 56.79
N THR A 274 2.11 -1.61 55.65
CA THR A 274 3.45 -1.40 55.09
C THR A 274 3.48 -0.51 53.85
N GLY A 275 2.35 -0.33 53.17
CA GLY A 275 2.24 0.33 51.87
C GLY A 275 2.83 -0.47 50.70
N SER A 276 3.22 -1.74 50.95
CA SER A 276 3.85 -2.58 49.93
C SER A 276 2.80 -3.16 48.98
N ALA A 277 3.15 -3.31 47.70
CA ALA A 277 2.31 -4.03 46.75
C ALA A 277 2.20 -5.51 47.14
N ILE A 278 0.98 -6.04 47.12
CA ILE A 278 0.67 -7.46 47.37
C ILE A 278 0.40 -8.17 46.04
N LEU A 279 -0.38 -7.50 45.17
CA LEU A 279 -0.81 -7.98 43.88
C LEU A 279 -1.05 -6.77 42.98
N THR A 280 -0.57 -6.80 41.75
CA THR A 280 -0.92 -5.78 40.75
C THR A 280 -1.77 -6.42 39.66
N LYS A 281 -3.02 -5.97 39.53
CA LYS A 281 -3.90 -6.35 38.45
C LYS A 281 -3.77 -5.35 37.30
N LYS A 282 -3.69 -5.86 36.09
CA LYS A 282 -3.71 -5.07 34.86
C LYS A 282 -5.12 -5.08 34.29
N LEU A 283 -5.66 -3.92 33.98
CA LEU A 283 -6.93 -3.79 33.27
C LEU A 283 -6.70 -3.02 31.97
N LEU A 284 -7.19 -3.59 30.90
CA LEU A 284 -7.16 -2.99 29.59
C LEU A 284 -8.41 -2.13 29.39
N VAL A 285 -8.20 -0.86 29.04
CA VAL A 285 -9.27 0.06 28.67
C VAL A 285 -9.36 0.14 27.15
N GLU A 286 -10.29 -0.62 26.57
CA GLU A 286 -10.57 -0.61 25.14
C GLU A 286 -11.22 0.70 24.69
N LYS A 287 -11.08 1.01 23.39
CA LYS A 287 -11.66 2.21 22.79
C LYS A 287 -13.17 2.30 23.02
N ASP A 288 -13.62 3.47 23.47
CA ASP A 288 -15.02 3.80 23.76
C ASP A 288 -15.68 2.85 24.80
N LYS A 289 -14.90 2.07 25.53
CA LYS A 289 -15.39 1.18 26.60
C LYS A 289 -15.19 1.80 27.97
N THR A 290 -15.96 1.28 28.92
CA THR A 290 -15.74 1.50 30.34
C THR A 290 -15.45 0.15 30.97
N VAL A 291 -14.38 0.09 31.75
CA VAL A 291 -14.03 -1.09 32.53
C VAL A 291 -14.39 -0.88 33.97
N ASP A 292 -14.84 -1.98 34.58
CA ASP A 292 -15.30 -2.05 35.94
C ASP A 292 -14.53 -3.17 36.65
N HIS A 293 -14.02 -2.90 37.84
CA HIS A 293 -13.40 -3.92 38.69
C HIS A 293 -13.96 -3.82 40.10
N THR A 294 -14.41 -4.94 40.62
CA THR A 294 -14.88 -5.05 42.01
C THR A 294 -13.84 -5.86 42.77
N PRO A 295 -13.04 -5.23 43.65
CA PRO A 295 -12.06 -5.97 44.44
C PRO A 295 -12.73 -7.04 45.29
N SER A 296 -12.14 -8.23 45.33
CA SER A 296 -12.59 -9.30 46.23
C SER A 296 -12.56 -8.84 47.68
N LYS A 297 -13.58 -9.22 48.46
CA LYS A 297 -13.63 -8.91 49.90
C LYS A 297 -12.42 -9.47 50.64
N THR A 298 -12.00 -10.67 50.26
CA THR A 298 -10.85 -11.37 50.82
C THR A 298 -10.16 -12.17 49.72
N PHE A 299 -8.83 -12.25 49.74
CA PHE A 299 -8.06 -13.13 48.87
C PHE A 299 -6.82 -13.69 49.60
N MET A 300 -6.25 -14.76 49.04
CA MET A 300 -5.01 -15.40 49.51
C MET A 300 -3.86 -15.08 48.56
N LYS A 301 -2.67 -14.75 49.09
CA LYS A 301 -1.42 -14.62 48.30
C LYS A 301 -0.20 -14.90 49.16
N GLY A 302 0.74 -15.73 48.69
CA GLY A 302 1.98 -16.04 49.40
C GLY A 302 1.75 -16.59 50.81
N GLY A 303 0.76 -17.47 50.97
CA GLY A 303 0.44 -18.07 52.28
C GLY A 303 -0.36 -17.17 53.24
N LYS A 304 -0.77 -15.97 52.81
CA LYS A 304 -1.38 -14.93 53.67
C LYS A 304 -2.74 -14.51 53.15
N GLN A 305 -3.68 -14.28 54.06
CA GLN A 305 -4.97 -13.68 53.72
C GLN A 305 -4.94 -12.18 53.87
N TYR A 306 -5.62 -11.54 52.94
CA TYR A 306 -5.83 -10.12 52.90
C TYR A 306 -7.34 -9.84 52.87
N GLU A 307 -7.78 -8.90 53.70
CA GLU A 307 -9.16 -8.41 53.71
C GLU A 307 -9.19 -6.95 53.23
N VAL A 308 -10.09 -6.64 52.30
CA VAL A 308 -10.22 -5.30 51.73
C VAL A 308 -10.63 -4.32 52.83
N VAL A 309 -9.98 -3.16 52.86
CA VAL A 309 -10.24 -2.12 53.87
C VAL A 309 -11.43 -1.26 53.45
N ASP A 310 -11.43 -0.84 52.18
CA ASP A 310 -12.51 -0.07 51.55
C ASP A 310 -12.75 -0.61 50.13
N GLY A 311 -13.80 -1.42 49.97
CA GLY A 311 -14.07 -2.21 48.78
C GLY A 311 -14.90 -1.48 47.73
N ALA A 312 -14.48 -0.27 47.34
CA ALA A 312 -15.16 0.46 46.30
C ALA A 312 -14.96 -0.20 44.92
N LYS A 313 -16.04 -0.27 44.13
CA LYS A 313 -15.96 -0.61 42.71
C LYS A 313 -15.11 0.44 41.99
N ILE A 314 -14.08 -0.01 41.30
CA ILE A 314 -13.25 0.83 40.43
C ILE A 314 -13.91 0.86 39.06
N THR A 315 -14.14 2.07 38.55
CA THR A 315 -14.64 2.31 37.20
C THR A 315 -13.68 3.24 36.47
N HIS A 316 -13.37 2.92 35.23
CA HIS A 316 -12.51 3.74 34.37
C HIS A 316 -13.06 3.75 32.95
N THR A 317 -13.28 4.95 32.41
CA THR A 317 -13.81 5.13 31.06
C THR A 317 -12.70 5.51 30.10
N PHE A 318 -12.75 4.97 28.88
CA PHE A 318 -11.84 5.34 27.82
C PHE A 318 -11.78 6.85 27.60
N GLY A 319 -10.56 7.40 27.65
CA GLY A 319 -10.31 8.85 27.52
C GLY A 319 -10.06 9.56 28.85
N ASP A 320 -10.30 8.88 29.98
CA ASP A 320 -9.84 9.36 31.29
C ASP A 320 -8.30 9.35 31.38
N ALA A 321 -7.74 10.18 32.25
CA ALA A 321 -6.31 10.16 32.51
C ALA A 321 -5.86 8.80 33.07
N THR A 322 -4.90 8.17 32.40
CA THR A 322 -4.26 6.92 32.84
C THR A 322 -3.68 7.08 34.24
N LYS A 323 -3.97 6.11 35.11
CA LYS A 323 -3.49 6.08 36.49
C LYS A 323 -3.47 4.67 37.04
N THR A 324 -2.67 4.48 38.06
CA THR A 324 -2.74 3.30 38.93
C THR A 324 -3.74 3.58 40.04
N TYR A 325 -4.76 2.74 40.12
CA TYR A 325 -5.67 2.69 41.26
C TYR A 325 -5.02 1.88 42.37
N GLN A 326 -5.24 2.29 43.61
CA GLN A 326 -4.79 1.54 44.77
C GLN A 326 -6.00 1.06 45.56
N VAL A 327 -5.97 -0.22 45.94
CA VAL A 327 -6.94 -0.82 46.84
C VAL A 327 -6.18 -1.27 48.07
N GLU A 328 -6.53 -0.69 49.21
CA GLU A 328 -5.92 -1.07 50.48
C GLU A 328 -6.51 -2.37 50.99
N TYR A 329 -5.62 -3.31 51.28
CA TYR A 329 -5.93 -4.53 51.98
C TYR A 329 -5.19 -4.54 53.32
N LYS A 330 -5.83 -5.04 54.36
CA LYS A 330 -5.10 -5.38 55.60
C LYS A 330 -4.75 -6.86 55.53
N GLN A 331 -3.49 -7.21 55.78
CA GLN A 331 -3.17 -8.59 56.10
C GLN A 331 -4.00 -9.00 57.32
N VAL A 332 -4.73 -10.10 57.22
CA VAL A 332 -5.33 -10.74 58.38
C VAL A 332 -4.17 -11.32 59.17
N ILE A 333 -3.85 -10.70 60.31
CA ILE A 333 -2.74 -11.15 61.17
C ILE A 333 -3.13 -12.51 61.74
N THR A 334 -2.52 -13.57 61.23
CA THR A 334 -2.46 -14.87 61.88
C THR A 334 -1.39 -14.82 62.98
N ASP A 335 -1.78 -14.34 64.16
CA ASP A 335 -1.01 -14.58 65.38
C ASP A 335 -1.46 -15.89 66.05
N GLU A 336 -0.81 -16.31 67.13
CA GLU A 336 -1.19 -17.52 67.89
C GLU A 336 -2.65 -17.51 68.42
N ASN A 337 -3.43 -16.45 68.16
CA ASN A 337 -4.80 -16.28 68.61
C ASN A 337 -5.81 -16.04 67.47
N THR A 338 -5.37 -15.93 66.22
CA THR A 338 -6.24 -15.62 65.07
C THR A 338 -6.33 -16.82 64.11
N PRO A 339 -7.54 -17.30 63.75
CA PRO A 339 -7.69 -18.46 62.86
C PRO A 339 -6.97 -18.27 61.52
N GLN A 340 -6.29 -19.33 61.07
CA GLN A 340 -5.56 -19.35 59.81
C GLN A 340 -6.48 -19.72 58.64
N PRO A 341 -6.62 -18.84 57.64
CA PRO A 341 -7.40 -19.10 56.44
C PRO A 341 -6.65 -20.04 55.50
N ILE A 342 -7.40 -20.93 54.86
CA ILE A 342 -6.89 -21.86 53.85
C ILE A 342 -7.88 -21.92 52.68
N GLN A 343 -7.34 -22.05 51.47
CA GLN A 343 -8.08 -22.13 50.21
C GLN A 343 -7.86 -23.51 49.57
N VAL A 344 -8.93 -24.11 49.08
CA VAL A 344 -8.91 -25.36 48.32
C VAL A 344 -9.58 -25.13 46.98
N ASN A 345 -8.80 -25.27 45.90
CA ASN A 345 -9.27 -25.13 44.53
C ASN A 345 -9.56 -26.52 43.98
N TYR A 346 -10.79 -26.73 43.52
CA TYR A 346 -11.12 -27.90 42.71
C TYR A 346 -10.78 -27.57 41.27
N VAL A 347 -9.97 -28.41 40.63
CA VAL A 347 -9.43 -28.17 39.30
C VAL A 347 -9.80 -29.33 38.37
N ASP A 348 -10.24 -29.04 37.15
CA ASP A 348 -10.36 -30.06 36.11
C ASP A 348 -8.96 -30.49 35.66
N LEU A 349 -8.60 -31.76 35.89
CA LEU A 349 -7.27 -32.28 35.56
C LEU A 349 -6.98 -32.20 34.05
N ALA A 350 -7.99 -32.36 33.19
CA ALA A 350 -7.79 -32.34 31.75
C ALA A 350 -7.43 -30.94 31.25
N THR A 351 -8.19 -29.93 31.67
CA THR A 351 -8.10 -28.56 31.14
C THR A 351 -7.26 -27.62 32.00
N GLY A 352 -7.01 -27.99 33.27
CA GLY A 352 -6.36 -27.12 34.25
C GLY A 352 -7.25 -25.98 34.75
N GLU A 353 -8.54 -25.95 34.38
CA GLU A 353 -9.47 -24.90 34.79
C GLU A 353 -9.96 -25.08 36.23
N ASP A 354 -10.11 -23.97 36.94
CA ASP A 354 -10.74 -23.95 38.26
C ASP A 354 -12.24 -24.24 38.14
N LEU A 355 -12.66 -25.31 38.78
CA LEU A 355 -14.05 -25.74 38.87
C LEU A 355 -14.78 -25.00 40.01
N GLN A 356 -14.20 -24.99 41.21
CA GLN A 356 -14.75 -24.35 42.41
C GLN A 356 -13.65 -23.94 43.39
N ILE A 357 -13.87 -22.86 44.13
CA ILE A 357 -12.96 -22.39 45.18
C ILE A 357 -13.68 -22.51 46.53
N HIS A 358 -13.05 -23.22 47.48
CA HIS A 358 -13.52 -23.39 48.84
C HIS A 358 -12.58 -22.71 49.83
N GLN A 359 -13.16 -21.98 50.78
CA GLN A 359 -12.39 -21.29 51.83
C GLN A 359 -12.71 -21.89 53.20
N TYR A 360 -11.68 -22.15 53.99
CA TYR A 360 -11.80 -22.65 55.36
C TYR A 360 -10.91 -21.84 56.31
N THR A 361 -11.14 -22.02 57.61
CA THR A 361 -10.30 -21.48 58.68
C THR A 361 -9.81 -22.57 59.62
N VAL A 362 -8.60 -22.45 60.16
CA VAL A 362 -7.97 -23.36 61.13
C VAL A 362 -7.73 -22.58 62.41
N ASP A 363 -8.34 -23.01 63.51
CA ASP A 363 -8.17 -22.32 64.79
C ASP A 363 -6.72 -22.45 65.31
N PRO A 364 -6.24 -21.46 66.08
CA PRO A 364 -4.87 -21.48 66.58
C PRO A 364 -4.50 -22.73 67.38
N GLY A 365 -3.32 -23.29 67.09
CA GLY A 365 -2.81 -24.50 67.72
C GLY A 365 -3.61 -25.77 67.41
N LYS A 366 -4.60 -25.72 66.51
CA LYS A 366 -5.36 -26.88 66.05
C LYS A 366 -4.82 -27.42 64.73
N THR A 367 -5.24 -28.64 64.45
CA THR A 367 -5.13 -29.26 63.13
C THR A 367 -6.54 -29.38 62.58
N LYS A 368 -6.74 -28.95 61.34
CA LYS A 368 -8.01 -29.11 60.62
C LYS A 368 -7.86 -30.21 59.58
N THR A 369 -8.83 -31.11 59.55
CA THR A 369 -9.02 -32.06 58.46
C THR A 369 -10.18 -31.56 57.62
N ILE A 370 -9.93 -31.30 56.34
CA ILE A 370 -10.93 -30.97 55.34
C ILE A 370 -11.24 -32.25 54.59
N GLU A 371 -12.52 -32.64 54.56
CA GLU A 371 -13.01 -33.67 53.66
C GLU A 371 -13.21 -33.04 52.28
N VAL A 372 -12.57 -33.62 51.27
CA VAL A 372 -12.70 -33.23 49.87
C VAL A 372 -13.89 -33.99 49.28
N ASP A 373 -14.72 -33.29 48.51
CA ASP A 373 -15.83 -33.94 47.81
C ASP A 373 -15.28 -34.97 46.82
N THR A 374 -15.81 -36.18 46.85
CA THR A 374 -15.39 -37.22 45.88
C THR A 374 -16.09 -37.06 44.53
N THR A 375 -17.18 -36.29 44.49
CA THR A 375 -18.00 -36.04 43.30
C THR A 375 -18.63 -34.66 43.40
N VAL A 376 -18.55 -33.86 42.33
CA VAL A 376 -19.20 -32.55 42.22
C VAL A 376 -19.98 -32.44 40.91
N GLU A 377 -21.08 -31.67 40.91
CA GLU A 377 -21.81 -31.31 39.69
C GLU A 377 -21.68 -29.82 39.38
N ILE A 378 -21.18 -29.52 38.18
CA ILE A 378 -20.91 -28.17 37.72
C ILE A 378 -21.39 -28.08 36.27
N ASP A 379 -22.24 -27.10 35.98
CA ASP A 379 -22.80 -26.85 34.65
C ASP A 379 -23.39 -28.09 33.95
N GLY A 380 -24.00 -28.99 34.73
CA GLY A 380 -24.62 -30.23 34.24
C GLY A 380 -23.65 -31.36 33.90
N LYS A 381 -22.35 -31.18 34.18
CA LYS A 381 -21.33 -32.23 34.15
C LYS A 381 -21.05 -32.75 35.56
N THR A 382 -20.84 -34.06 35.67
CA THR A 382 -20.39 -34.68 36.92
C THR A 382 -18.87 -34.85 36.85
N TYR A 383 -18.16 -34.33 37.85
CA TYR A 383 -16.73 -34.55 38.03
C TYR A 383 -16.47 -35.45 39.24
N VAL A 384 -15.46 -36.30 39.16
CA VAL A 384 -15.06 -37.26 40.21
C VAL A 384 -13.61 -37.02 40.60
N LEU A 385 -13.30 -37.13 41.89
CA LEU A 385 -11.94 -36.95 42.41
C LEU A 385 -10.96 -37.88 41.68
N SER A 386 -9.83 -37.32 41.22
CA SER A 386 -8.89 -38.09 40.39
C SER A 386 -8.29 -39.28 41.15
N PRO A 387 -8.06 -40.42 40.47
CA PRO A 387 -7.35 -41.54 41.07
C PRO A 387 -5.97 -41.05 41.53
N ASN A 388 -5.59 -41.33 42.77
CA ASN A 388 -4.37 -40.88 43.46
C ASN A 388 -4.43 -39.49 44.15
N GLN A 389 -5.55 -38.78 44.12
CA GLN A 389 -5.78 -37.64 45.00
C GLN A 389 -6.29 -38.12 46.36
N GLU A 390 -5.82 -37.52 47.44
CA GLU A 390 -6.35 -37.79 48.77
C GLU A 390 -7.73 -37.14 48.90
N SER A 391 -8.70 -37.85 49.49
CA SER A 391 -10.02 -37.31 49.78
C SER A 391 -10.04 -36.44 51.04
N THR A 392 -8.87 -36.19 51.64
CA THR A 392 -8.74 -35.38 52.86
C THR A 392 -7.49 -34.51 52.78
N ILE A 393 -7.61 -33.27 53.21
CA ILE A 393 -6.46 -32.38 53.43
C ILE A 393 -6.33 -32.18 54.93
N THR A 394 -5.15 -32.52 55.48
CA THR A 394 -4.83 -32.22 56.88
C THR A 394 -3.88 -31.04 56.94
N HIS A 395 -4.32 -29.95 57.55
CA HIS A 395 -3.53 -28.74 57.70
C HIS A 395 -3.36 -28.41 59.18
N LYS A 396 -2.12 -28.22 59.61
CA LYS A 396 -1.83 -27.78 60.98
C LYS A 396 -1.65 -26.27 61.00
N PHE A 397 -2.27 -25.62 61.99
CA PHE A 397 -2.08 -24.19 62.22
C PHE A 397 -0.59 -23.81 62.27
N GLY A 398 -0.21 -22.82 61.47
CA GLY A 398 1.14 -22.31 61.30
C GLY A 398 1.92 -22.89 60.13
N GLU A 399 1.34 -23.80 59.33
CA GLU A 399 1.97 -24.26 58.09
C GLU A 399 1.98 -23.16 57.02
N GLU A 400 3.06 -23.06 56.24
CA GLU A 400 3.24 -22.00 55.23
C GLU A 400 2.29 -22.17 54.03
N THR A 401 1.94 -23.42 53.72
CA THR A 401 1.00 -23.75 52.65
C THR A 401 -0.43 -23.45 53.07
N THR A 402 -1.05 -22.42 52.51
CA THR A 402 -2.48 -22.12 52.77
C THR A 402 -3.36 -22.32 51.55
N GLU A 403 -2.83 -22.88 50.48
CA GLU A 403 -3.57 -23.12 49.24
C GLU A 403 -3.29 -24.51 48.69
N TYR A 404 -4.35 -25.19 48.28
CA TYR A 404 -4.32 -26.57 47.83
C TYR A 404 -5.12 -26.73 46.54
N ASN A 405 -4.51 -27.32 45.51
CA ASN A 405 -5.22 -27.74 44.31
C ASN A 405 -5.59 -29.22 44.43
N VAL A 406 -6.87 -29.52 44.17
CA VAL A 406 -7.41 -30.88 44.17
C VAL A 406 -8.02 -31.17 42.81
N TYR A 407 -7.53 -32.22 42.17
CA TYR A 407 -7.81 -32.49 40.76
C TYR A 407 -8.97 -33.46 40.60
N PHE A 408 -9.91 -33.12 39.72
CA PHE A 408 -11.06 -33.93 39.35
C PHE A 408 -11.02 -34.30 37.88
N ASN A 409 -11.66 -35.42 37.53
CA ASN A 409 -11.89 -35.85 36.16
C ASN A 409 -13.39 -35.80 35.84
N GLU A 410 -13.78 -35.45 34.63
CA GLU A 410 -15.16 -35.64 34.18
C GLU A 410 -15.53 -37.13 34.27
N LYS A 411 -16.70 -37.44 34.84
CA LYS A 411 -17.10 -38.81 35.16
C LYS A 411 -17.11 -39.69 33.91
N GLY A 412 -16.34 -40.77 33.96
CA GLY A 412 -16.19 -41.72 32.85
C GLY A 412 -14.99 -41.43 31.95
N LEU A 413 -14.25 -40.35 32.21
CA LEU A 413 -12.96 -40.05 31.61
C LEU A 413 -11.88 -40.24 32.67
N GLU A 414 -10.88 -41.07 32.38
CA GLU A 414 -9.68 -41.18 33.20
C GLU A 414 -8.56 -40.43 32.48
N VAL A 415 -7.97 -39.45 33.15
CA VAL A 415 -6.91 -38.61 32.60
C VAL A 415 -5.58 -39.10 33.15
N ASP A 416 -4.86 -39.90 32.36
CA ASP A 416 -3.47 -40.31 32.61
C ASP A 416 -2.46 -39.48 31.80
N LYS A 417 -2.98 -38.69 30.85
CA LYS A 417 -2.25 -37.77 30.00
C LYS A 417 -3.13 -36.65 29.46
N TYR A 418 -2.55 -35.51 29.14
CA TYR A 418 -3.23 -34.43 28.42
C TYR A 418 -2.27 -33.71 27.47
N GLU A 419 -2.85 -32.94 26.55
CA GLU A 419 -2.09 -32.14 25.59
C GLU A 419 -1.72 -30.78 26.20
N VAL A 420 -0.45 -30.41 26.04
CA VAL A 420 0.08 -29.07 26.29
C VAL A 420 0.38 -28.45 24.95
N SER A 421 -0.26 -27.33 24.66
CA SER A 421 -0.06 -26.59 23.41
C SER A 421 1.14 -25.67 23.50
N VAL A 422 1.96 -25.71 22.45
CA VAL A 422 3.10 -24.82 22.26
C VAL A 422 2.92 -24.11 20.92
N THR A 423 2.66 -22.82 20.98
CA THR A 423 2.35 -21.99 19.81
C THR A 423 3.49 -21.03 19.51
N TYR A 424 3.97 -21.04 18.27
CA TYR A 424 4.95 -20.11 17.75
C TYR A 424 4.22 -19.05 16.95
N MET A 425 4.30 -17.81 17.40
CA MET A 425 3.62 -16.66 16.81
C MET A 425 4.65 -15.70 16.22
N ASN A 426 4.33 -15.13 15.06
CA ASN A 426 5.05 -13.96 14.56
C ASN A 426 4.47 -12.71 15.25
N VAL A 427 5.33 -11.83 15.74
CA VAL A 427 4.94 -10.56 16.36
C VAL A 427 4.07 -9.68 15.45
N SER A 428 4.17 -9.86 14.12
CA SER A 428 3.33 -9.14 13.15
C SER A 428 1.92 -9.73 12.97
N ASN A 429 1.65 -10.95 13.45
CA ASN A 429 0.35 -11.60 13.32
C ASN A 429 -0.49 -11.24 14.56
N THR A 430 -1.47 -10.36 14.38
CA THR A 430 -2.16 -9.70 15.50
C THR A 430 -3.67 -9.76 15.39
N TYR A 431 -4.21 -10.04 14.20
CA TYR A 431 -5.65 -9.98 13.95
C TYR A 431 -6.35 -11.33 14.14
N VAL A 432 -7.59 -11.30 14.64
CA VAL A 432 -8.44 -12.49 14.72
C VAL A 432 -8.52 -13.17 13.35
N GLY A 433 -8.25 -14.46 13.32
CA GLY A 433 -8.24 -15.27 12.10
C GLY A 433 -6.94 -15.23 11.29
N GLU A 434 -5.91 -14.53 11.75
CA GLU A 434 -4.56 -14.76 11.24
C GLU A 434 -3.97 -16.03 11.85
N ASP A 435 -3.35 -16.86 11.00
CA ASP A 435 -2.70 -18.08 11.43
C ASP A 435 -1.40 -17.76 12.19
N THR A 436 -1.14 -18.48 13.26
CA THR A 436 0.19 -18.49 13.90
C THR A 436 1.22 -19.16 13.00
N LEU A 437 2.51 -19.03 13.33
CA LEU A 437 3.57 -19.63 12.52
C LEU A 437 3.50 -21.16 12.58
N TYR A 438 3.23 -21.69 13.77
CA TYR A 438 3.10 -23.12 14.02
C TYR A 438 2.56 -23.38 15.42
N THR A 439 1.67 -24.37 15.54
CA THR A 439 1.23 -24.90 16.83
C THR A 439 1.59 -26.37 16.89
N THR A 440 2.14 -26.81 18.02
CA THR A 440 2.36 -28.22 18.32
C THR A 440 1.76 -28.60 19.65
N LYS A 441 1.36 -29.86 19.77
CA LYS A 441 0.79 -30.43 21.00
C LYS A 441 1.77 -31.46 21.54
N LEU A 442 2.21 -31.22 22.77
CA LEU A 442 3.09 -32.12 23.52
C LEU A 442 2.25 -32.86 24.56
N GLU A 443 2.62 -34.09 24.87
CA GLU A 443 1.85 -34.91 25.81
C GLU A 443 2.47 -34.85 27.21
N ALA A 444 1.73 -34.29 28.17
CA ALA A 444 2.07 -34.39 29.59
C ALA A 444 1.52 -35.72 30.12
N ASN A 445 2.39 -36.54 30.68
CA ASN A 445 2.06 -37.88 31.15
C ASN A 445 2.21 -37.97 32.67
N VAL A 446 1.31 -38.68 33.33
CA VAL A 446 1.39 -38.88 34.78
C VAL A 446 2.72 -39.49 35.21
N GLY A 447 3.36 -38.88 36.20
CA GLY A 447 4.65 -39.34 36.74
C GLY A 447 5.87 -39.05 35.85
N GLN A 448 5.71 -38.26 34.78
CA GLN A 448 6.80 -37.81 33.92
C GLN A 448 6.83 -36.28 33.89
N GLU A 449 8.05 -35.73 33.96
CA GLU A 449 8.27 -34.30 33.71
C GLU A 449 8.36 -34.06 32.20
N LEU A 450 7.54 -33.17 31.67
CA LEU A 450 7.59 -32.75 30.28
C LEU A 450 8.56 -31.56 30.14
N ASN A 451 9.64 -31.73 29.37
CA ASN A 451 10.53 -30.62 29.01
C ASN A 451 10.17 -30.05 27.64
N ILE A 452 9.81 -28.78 27.59
CA ILE A 452 9.43 -28.04 26.38
C ILE A 452 10.67 -27.28 25.88
N GLU A 453 11.21 -27.70 24.74
CA GLU A 453 12.33 -27.01 24.09
C GLU A 453 11.81 -25.96 23.08
N VAL A 454 12.31 -24.73 23.20
CA VAL A 454 11.92 -23.62 22.33
C VAL A 454 13.11 -23.21 21.47
N PRO A 455 13.02 -23.34 20.14
CA PRO A 455 14.15 -23.06 19.26
C PRO A 455 14.43 -21.56 19.18
N ALA A 456 15.71 -21.17 19.28
CA ALA A 456 16.11 -19.76 19.15
C ALA A 456 15.83 -19.17 17.75
N GLN A 457 15.75 -20.03 16.73
CA GLN A 457 15.42 -19.70 15.35
C GLN A 457 14.42 -20.69 14.79
N TYR A 458 13.45 -20.18 14.04
CA TYR A 458 12.40 -20.97 13.44
C TYR A 458 12.27 -20.60 11.95
N GLU A 459 12.22 -21.59 11.05
CA GLU A 459 11.98 -21.34 9.62
C GLU A 459 10.58 -21.81 9.22
N ALA A 460 9.80 -20.90 8.64
CA ALA A 460 8.51 -21.21 8.05
C ALA A 460 8.33 -20.47 6.74
N ASN A 461 7.79 -21.19 5.73
CA ASN A 461 7.47 -20.64 4.41
C ASN A 461 8.64 -19.89 3.73
N GLY A 462 9.89 -20.33 3.96
CA GLY A 462 11.09 -19.71 3.39
C GLY A 462 11.53 -18.41 4.07
N THR A 463 10.92 -18.08 5.21
CA THR A 463 11.29 -16.94 6.06
C THR A 463 11.89 -17.46 7.36
N THR A 464 12.99 -16.84 7.80
CA THR A 464 13.64 -17.15 9.07
C THR A 464 13.13 -16.19 10.13
N TYR A 465 12.75 -16.74 11.28
CA TYR A 465 12.27 -16.00 12.44
C TYR A 465 13.20 -16.26 13.62
N VAL A 466 13.44 -15.23 14.44
CA VAL A 466 14.24 -15.31 15.68
C VAL A 466 13.36 -15.10 16.89
N LEU A 467 13.55 -15.93 17.92
CA LEU A 467 12.84 -15.82 19.19
C LEU A 467 13.13 -14.43 19.79
N MET A 468 12.08 -13.74 20.24
CA MET A 468 12.28 -12.44 20.88
C MET A 468 13.06 -12.60 22.20
N SER A 469 14.01 -11.68 22.43
CA SER A 469 14.86 -11.65 23.62
C SER A 469 14.03 -11.53 24.89
N GLY A 470 14.43 -12.27 25.94
CA GLY A 470 13.75 -12.29 27.24
C GLY A 470 12.90 -13.54 27.49
N GLN A 471 12.56 -14.28 26.44
CA GLN A 471 11.91 -15.59 26.57
C GLN A 471 12.94 -16.68 26.88
N ALA A 472 12.55 -17.66 27.69
CA ALA A 472 13.38 -18.83 27.96
C ALA A 472 13.35 -19.77 26.76
N THR A 473 14.43 -20.53 26.56
CA THR A 473 14.54 -21.54 25.49
C THR A 473 14.17 -22.94 25.96
N SER A 474 13.78 -23.10 27.23
CA SER A 474 13.36 -24.38 27.83
C SER A 474 12.44 -24.12 29.02
N TYR A 475 11.38 -24.93 29.12
CA TYR A 475 10.41 -24.89 30.22
C TYR A 475 10.18 -26.31 30.74
N SER A 476 10.12 -26.47 32.07
CA SER A 476 9.65 -27.71 32.69
C SER A 476 8.14 -27.63 32.93
N HIS A 477 7.44 -28.73 32.67
CA HIS A 477 6.00 -28.87 32.85
C HIS A 477 5.68 -30.15 33.63
N ASP A 478 5.15 -30.00 34.85
CA ASP A 478 4.65 -31.11 35.67
C ASP A 478 3.21 -31.47 35.28
N PHE A 479 2.86 -32.75 35.39
CA PHE A 479 1.52 -33.28 35.07
C PHE A 479 0.38 -32.63 35.89
N TYR A 480 0.66 -32.06 37.05
CA TYR A 480 -0.37 -31.36 37.84
C TYR A 480 -0.26 -29.84 37.70
N SER A 481 0.56 -29.33 36.79
CA SER A 481 0.47 -27.91 36.41
C SER A 481 -0.96 -27.61 35.93
N THR A 482 -1.47 -26.41 36.19
CA THR A 482 -2.75 -25.93 35.64
C THR A 482 -2.57 -25.30 34.25
N ARG A 483 -1.34 -25.03 33.82
CA ARG A 483 -1.06 -24.43 32.52
C ARG A 483 -1.24 -25.44 31.39
N ARG A 484 -1.93 -25.05 30.31
CA ARG A 484 -2.11 -25.89 29.12
C ARG A 484 -1.57 -25.27 27.84
N ASN A 485 -1.16 -24.01 27.88
CA ASN A 485 -0.70 -23.28 26.70
C ASN A 485 0.61 -22.53 26.97
N TYR A 486 1.51 -22.59 26.00
CA TYR A 486 2.79 -21.89 25.98
C TYR A 486 2.91 -21.17 24.65
N VAL A 487 3.03 -19.84 24.67
CA VAL A 487 3.16 -19.05 23.44
C VAL A 487 4.54 -18.43 23.36
N MET A 488 5.22 -18.67 22.24
CA MET A 488 6.56 -18.20 21.95
C MET A 488 6.51 -17.20 20.81
N VAL A 489 7.03 -16.01 21.05
CA VAL A 489 6.92 -14.90 20.11
C VAL A 489 8.23 -14.75 19.35
N TYR A 490 8.12 -14.79 18.04
CA TYR A 490 9.22 -14.63 17.12
C TYR A 490 9.05 -13.35 16.31
N ARG A 491 10.17 -12.84 15.79
CA ARG A 491 10.19 -11.79 14.76
C ARG A 491 10.88 -12.32 13.51
N ASP A 492 10.45 -11.87 12.34
CA ASP A 492 11.22 -12.10 11.11
C ASP A 492 12.62 -11.48 11.27
N VAL A 493 13.67 -12.21 10.87
CA VAL A 493 15.06 -11.70 10.96
C VAL A 493 15.31 -10.45 10.14
N ASN A 494 14.52 -10.24 9.09
CA ASN A 494 14.58 -9.06 8.23
C ASN A 494 13.70 -7.92 8.75
N ASP A 495 12.88 -8.16 9.78
CA ASP A 495 12.14 -7.12 10.46
C ASP A 495 13.09 -6.32 11.37
N THR A 496 13.28 -5.06 10.98
CA THR A 496 14.18 -4.10 11.63
C THR A 496 13.44 -3.07 12.48
N GLN A 497 12.13 -3.22 12.66
CA GLN A 497 11.26 -2.11 13.05
C GLN A 497 10.51 -2.30 14.38
N ASN A 498 10.63 -3.46 15.05
CA ASN A 498 10.01 -3.67 16.37
C ASN A 498 10.98 -3.24 17.49
N GLU A 499 10.66 -2.16 18.22
CA GLU A 499 11.31 -1.83 19.50
C GLU A 499 10.70 -2.70 20.61
N ILE A 500 11.56 -3.32 21.42
CA ILE A 500 11.19 -4.17 22.56
C ILE A 500 11.44 -3.38 23.84
N GLU A 501 10.41 -3.27 24.68
CA GLU A 501 10.51 -2.74 26.03
C GLU A 501 10.33 -3.88 27.03
N PHE A 502 11.27 -4.00 27.97
CA PHE A 502 11.19 -4.96 29.05
C PHE A 502 10.50 -4.30 30.24
N ILE A 503 9.33 -4.82 30.63
CA ILE A 503 8.61 -4.32 31.80
C ILE A 503 8.84 -5.34 32.93
N PRO A 504 9.55 -4.99 34.01
CA PRO A 504 9.67 -5.87 35.16
C PRO A 504 8.29 -6.09 35.79
N GLY A 505 7.83 -7.34 35.86
CA GLY A 505 6.63 -7.77 36.58
C GLY A 505 6.98 -8.58 37.84
N GLU A 506 6.02 -8.77 38.73
CA GLU A 506 6.23 -9.47 40.02
C GLU A 506 6.41 -11.00 39.86
N THR A 507 5.88 -11.59 38.78
CA THR A 507 5.89 -13.04 38.52
C THR A 507 6.78 -13.45 37.34
N GLY A 508 7.37 -12.45 36.64
CA GLY A 508 8.19 -12.62 35.44
C GLY A 508 8.52 -11.28 34.79
N THR A 509 9.26 -11.30 33.68
CA THR A 509 9.45 -10.09 32.86
C THR A 509 8.34 -10.03 31.81
N ASP A 510 7.44 -9.07 31.93
CA ASP A 510 6.47 -8.80 30.88
C ASP A 510 7.21 -8.30 29.64
N LEU A 511 6.93 -8.93 28.51
CA LEU A 511 7.54 -8.54 27.24
C LEU A 511 6.60 -7.62 26.51
N ALA A 512 6.95 -6.33 26.45
CA ALA A 512 6.24 -5.36 25.64
C ALA A 512 6.97 -5.14 24.31
N ALA A 513 6.23 -5.16 23.21
CA ALA A 513 6.75 -4.73 21.93
C ALA A 513 5.69 -3.91 21.22
N THR A 514 6.10 -2.83 20.57
CA THR A 514 5.22 -2.07 19.70
C THR A 514 5.63 -2.36 18.26
N THR A 515 4.71 -2.90 17.48
CA THR A 515 4.95 -3.09 16.05
C THR A 515 4.84 -1.75 15.32
N PRO A 516 5.44 -1.62 14.11
CA PRO A 516 5.25 -0.45 13.23
C PRO A 516 3.79 -0.18 12.87
N GLY A 517 2.93 -1.18 13.01
CA GLY A 517 1.48 -1.07 12.84
C GLY A 517 0.74 -0.44 14.02
N GLY A 518 1.45 -0.14 15.11
CA GLY A 518 0.89 0.39 16.36
C GLY A 518 0.28 -0.67 17.27
N THR A 519 0.48 -1.96 16.98
CA THR A 519 0.03 -3.05 17.84
C THR A 519 0.96 -3.17 19.04
N ASN A 520 0.42 -3.16 20.26
CA ASN A 520 1.21 -3.43 21.45
C ASN A 520 1.05 -4.90 21.86
N PHE A 521 2.17 -5.58 21.99
CA PHE A 521 2.24 -6.93 22.51
C PHE A 521 2.50 -6.86 24.02
N THR A 522 1.87 -7.71 24.82
CA THR A 522 2.34 -8.02 26.17
C THR A 522 2.24 -9.51 26.42
N ILE A 523 3.33 -10.17 26.81
CA ILE A 523 3.25 -11.53 27.38
C ILE A 523 3.10 -11.37 28.88
N ASP A 524 2.00 -11.87 29.42
CA ASP A 524 1.77 -11.94 30.86
C ASP A 524 2.64 -13.04 31.47
N GLY A 525 3.44 -12.69 32.48
CA GLY A 525 4.36 -13.62 33.13
C GLY A 525 3.72 -14.80 33.87
N GLY A 526 2.44 -14.71 34.30
CA GLY A 526 1.74 -15.75 35.05
C GLY A 526 0.95 -16.72 34.17
N THR A 527 0.24 -16.22 33.16
CA THR A 527 -0.54 -17.07 32.23
C THR A 527 0.28 -17.52 31.03
N GLY A 528 1.31 -16.76 30.65
CA GLY A 528 2.15 -17.01 29.48
C GLY A 528 1.45 -16.87 28.13
N ASN A 529 0.19 -16.40 28.13
CA ASN A 529 -0.55 -16.08 26.93
C ASN A 529 -0.26 -14.61 26.54
N PRO A 530 -0.17 -14.31 25.24
CA PRO A 530 0.03 -12.95 24.78
C PRO A 530 -1.28 -12.17 24.82
N MET A 531 -1.27 -10.99 25.42
CA MET A 531 -2.27 -9.97 25.18
C MET A 531 -1.81 -9.08 24.02
N ILE A 532 -2.59 -9.08 22.95
CA ILE A 532 -2.28 -8.38 21.71
C ILE A 532 -3.26 -7.22 21.57
N THR A 533 -2.72 -6.00 21.61
CA THR A 533 -3.48 -4.78 21.52
C THR A 533 -3.52 -4.27 20.09
N ASN A 534 -4.66 -4.46 19.44
CA ASN A 534 -4.82 -4.09 18.04
C ASN A 534 -4.93 -2.58 17.84
N PRO A 535 -4.56 -2.07 16.65
CA PRO A 535 -4.61 -0.64 16.36
C PRO A 535 -6.01 -0.02 16.43
N ASP A 536 -7.07 -0.85 16.38
CA ASP A 536 -8.47 -0.44 16.45
C ASP A 536 -9.01 -0.31 17.88
N GLY A 537 -8.23 -0.70 18.89
CA GLY A 537 -8.69 -0.68 20.29
C GLY A 537 -9.05 -2.03 20.86
N THR A 538 -9.19 -3.07 20.04
CA THR A 538 -9.56 -4.41 20.49
C THR A 538 -8.35 -5.17 21.03
N VAL A 539 -8.60 -6.12 21.94
CA VAL A 539 -7.55 -7.04 22.39
C VAL A 539 -7.84 -8.48 22.03
N THR A 540 -6.79 -9.14 21.57
CA THR A 540 -6.78 -10.53 21.17
C THR A 540 -5.75 -11.31 21.99
N THR A 541 -5.92 -12.63 22.04
CA THR A 541 -4.99 -13.59 22.64
C THR A 541 -4.86 -14.81 21.74
N VAL A 542 -4.04 -15.76 22.15
CA VAL A 542 -3.82 -17.02 21.45
C VAL A 542 -4.42 -18.16 22.27
N ASP A 543 -5.35 -18.90 21.69
CA ASP A 543 -5.97 -20.06 22.32
C ASP A 543 -5.06 -21.32 22.27
N GLN A 544 -5.56 -22.44 22.81
CA GLN A 544 -4.83 -23.71 22.84
C GLN A 544 -4.66 -24.35 21.45
N ASP A 545 -5.45 -23.96 20.44
CA ASP A 545 -5.25 -24.43 19.07
C ASP A 545 -4.32 -23.49 18.28
N GLY A 546 -3.83 -22.44 18.95
CA GLY A 546 -2.95 -21.42 18.40
C GLY A 546 -3.65 -20.49 17.42
N GLN A 547 -4.95 -20.30 17.59
CA GLN A 547 -5.72 -19.29 16.85
C GLN A 547 -5.73 -17.98 17.62
N ILE A 548 -5.71 -16.88 16.87
CA ILE A 548 -5.89 -15.55 17.44
C ILE A 548 -7.39 -15.32 17.68
N VAL A 549 -7.76 -15.18 18.95
CA VAL A 549 -9.15 -15.02 19.41
C VAL A 549 -9.30 -13.74 20.24
N PRO A 550 -10.51 -13.17 20.39
CA PRO A 550 -10.75 -12.07 21.32
C PRO A 550 -10.30 -12.43 22.74
N TYR A 551 -9.68 -11.49 23.44
CA TYR A 551 -9.33 -11.68 24.85
C TYR A 551 -10.57 -11.50 25.73
N GLU A 552 -10.82 -12.47 26.60
CA GLU A 552 -11.82 -12.37 27.66
C GLU A 552 -11.12 -12.36 29.01
N GLU A 553 -11.46 -11.39 29.86
CA GLU A 553 -10.87 -11.29 31.19
C GLU A 553 -11.42 -12.44 32.06
N PRO A 554 -10.54 -13.24 32.70
CA PRO A 554 -10.98 -14.34 33.56
C PRO A 554 -11.87 -13.80 34.69
N GLN A 555 -12.99 -14.48 34.93
CA GLN A 555 -14.00 -14.09 35.93
C GLN A 555 -13.57 -14.44 37.37
N THR A 556 -12.49 -15.20 37.55
CA THR A 556 -11.97 -15.68 38.83
C THR A 556 -10.53 -15.23 39.03
N GLU A 557 -10.16 -14.91 40.27
CA GLU A 557 -8.79 -14.57 40.66
C GLU A 557 -7.94 -15.84 40.64
N VAL A 558 -7.13 -16.02 39.59
CA VAL A 558 -6.24 -17.18 39.43
C VAL A 558 -4.98 -16.98 40.27
N VAL A 559 -4.58 -18.03 41.00
CA VAL A 559 -3.34 -18.04 41.79
C VAL A 559 -2.19 -18.67 40.99
N ASP A 560 -0.99 -18.22 41.29
CA ASP A 560 0.23 -18.37 40.50
C ASP A 560 0.90 -19.76 40.62
N GLU A 561 1.70 -20.12 39.60
CA GLU A 561 2.24 -21.48 39.31
C GLU A 561 3.17 -22.08 40.39
N ASN A 562 3.61 -21.31 41.39
CA ASN A 562 4.65 -21.71 42.34
C ASN A 562 4.24 -21.74 43.82
N GLU A 563 2.97 -21.54 44.17
CA GLU A 563 2.55 -21.40 45.58
C GLU A 563 1.64 -22.52 46.12
N THR A 564 1.24 -23.52 45.31
CA THR A 564 0.40 -24.65 45.76
C THR A 564 1.15 -25.97 45.73
N PRO A 565 1.40 -26.63 46.88
CA PRO A 565 1.91 -27.99 46.90
C PRO A 565 0.90 -28.94 46.30
N LEU A 566 1.40 -29.73 45.36
CA LEU A 566 0.76 -30.91 44.83
C LEU A 566 0.48 -31.89 45.97
N ALA A 567 -0.77 -32.31 46.16
CA ALA A 567 -1.09 -33.46 47.01
C ALA A 567 -0.55 -34.74 46.32
N LYS A 568 0.76 -34.99 46.44
CA LYS A 568 1.40 -36.21 45.95
C LYS A 568 1.03 -37.36 46.88
N GLY A 569 0.08 -38.20 46.46
CA GLY A 569 -0.04 -39.54 46.99
C GLY A 569 1.21 -40.35 46.61
N ASP A 570 2.09 -40.62 47.58
CA ASP A 570 3.29 -41.43 47.37
C ASP A 570 2.94 -42.80 46.73
N LYS A 571 3.42 -43.06 45.51
CA LYS A 571 3.78 -44.42 45.13
C LYS A 571 5.21 -44.66 45.57
N SER A 572 5.35 -45.11 46.82
CA SER A 572 6.57 -45.72 47.32
C SER A 572 7.01 -46.84 46.38
N THR A 573 8.12 -46.62 45.66
CA THR A 573 9.09 -47.66 45.34
C THR A 573 10.41 -47.27 45.96
N SER A 574 10.76 -48.00 47.02
CA SER A 574 11.99 -47.91 47.79
C SER A 574 13.26 -47.86 46.91
N ASN A 575 14.11 -46.85 47.09
CA ASN A 575 15.39 -47.01 47.79
C ASN A 575 16.20 -45.69 47.86
N ASN A 576 16.76 -45.44 49.04
CA ASN A 576 17.74 -44.41 49.39
C ASN A 576 18.83 -44.16 48.33
N THR A 577 19.13 -42.89 48.03
CA THR A 577 20.41 -42.24 48.43
C THR A 577 20.41 -40.74 48.11
N ALA A 578 21.06 -39.98 49.00
CA ALA A 578 21.19 -38.53 48.96
C ALA A 578 22.30 -38.06 47.99
N TYR A 579 22.08 -36.87 47.40
CA TYR A 579 23.03 -35.97 46.70
C TYR A 579 23.90 -36.54 45.54
N VAL A 580 23.87 -35.85 44.39
CA VAL A 580 25.00 -35.12 43.76
C VAL A 580 24.71 -34.80 42.27
N ILE A 581 24.95 -33.54 41.94
CA ILE A 581 25.31 -32.90 40.65
C ILE A 581 25.67 -33.84 39.49
N GLY A 582 25.09 -33.56 38.31
CA GLY A 582 25.82 -33.58 37.04
C GLY A 582 25.53 -34.71 36.05
N GLY A 583 25.05 -34.32 34.87
CA GLY A 583 25.53 -34.87 33.59
C GLY A 583 24.75 -36.02 32.95
N GLY A 584 24.16 -35.74 31.80
CA GLY A 584 24.50 -36.48 30.58
C GLY A 584 23.50 -37.52 30.06
N PHE A 585 23.10 -37.28 28.81
CA PHE A 585 22.73 -38.22 27.74
C PHE A 585 21.31 -38.82 27.68
N ALA A 586 20.51 -38.26 26.76
CA ALA A 586 19.88 -39.02 25.67
C ALA A 586 19.52 -38.10 24.48
N THR A 587 20.50 -37.40 23.90
CA THR A 587 20.37 -36.72 22.61
C THR A 587 20.44 -37.77 21.50
N VAL A 588 19.49 -37.77 20.53
CA VAL A 588 19.68 -38.04 19.08
C VAL A 588 18.37 -38.38 18.31
N ALA A 589 17.23 -38.68 18.93
CA ALA A 589 16.07 -39.15 18.14
C ALA A 589 15.21 -38.05 17.48
N ILE A 590 15.17 -36.82 18.01
CA ILE A 590 14.16 -35.81 17.58
C ILE A 590 14.63 -34.94 16.39
N ILE A 591 15.94 -34.71 16.26
CA ILE A 591 16.52 -33.92 15.14
C ILE A 591 16.33 -34.65 13.79
N ALA A 592 16.28 -35.99 13.78
CA ALA A 592 16.06 -36.76 12.56
C ALA A 592 14.62 -36.66 12.03
N GLY A 593 13.62 -36.45 12.91
CA GLY A 593 12.20 -36.35 12.52
C GLY A 593 11.88 -35.05 11.79
N ILE A 594 12.40 -33.93 12.27
CA ILE A 594 12.15 -32.60 11.70
C ILE A 594 12.82 -32.45 10.32
N VAL A 595 14.06 -32.95 10.17
CA VAL A 595 14.76 -32.94 8.87
C VAL A 595 14.13 -33.90 7.85
N ALA A 596 13.63 -35.06 8.29
CA ALA A 596 12.98 -36.03 7.40
C ALA A 596 11.62 -35.55 6.86
N PHE A 597 10.86 -34.78 7.65
CA PHE A 597 9.58 -34.23 7.22
C PHE A 597 9.74 -33.16 6.13
N VAL A 598 10.79 -32.32 6.23
CA VAL A 598 11.13 -31.29 5.24
C VAL A 598 11.54 -31.90 3.88
N ILE A 599 12.24 -33.04 3.88
CA ILE A 599 12.64 -33.72 2.64
C ILE A 599 11.42 -34.38 1.94
N LYS A 600 10.43 -34.88 2.69
CA LYS A 600 9.22 -35.48 2.10
C LYS A 600 8.33 -34.45 1.39
N LYS A 601 8.20 -33.23 1.93
CA LYS A 601 7.37 -32.18 1.29
C LYS A 601 7.96 -31.68 -0.04
N LYS A 602 9.29 -31.68 -0.21
CA LYS A 602 9.94 -31.30 -1.48
C LYS A 602 9.70 -32.28 -2.63
N LYS A 603 9.46 -33.57 -2.35
CA LYS A 603 9.19 -34.58 -3.40
C LYS A 603 7.73 -34.62 -3.87
N ALA A 604 6.79 -34.11 -3.08
CA ALA A 604 5.37 -34.06 -3.45
C ALA A 604 5.00 -32.84 -4.32
N GLN A 605 5.89 -31.85 -4.46
CA GLN A 605 5.70 -30.67 -5.31
C GLN A 605 6.47 -30.71 -6.64
N GLN A 606 7.11 -31.86 -6.96
CA GLN A 606 7.77 -32.10 -8.26
C GLN A 606 7.28 -33.40 -8.93
N ALA A 607 6.02 -33.79 -8.70
CA ALA A 607 5.34 -34.85 -9.44
C ALA A 607 4.08 -34.31 -10.12
#